data_AF-C5CQA2-F1
#
_entry.id   AF-C5CQA2-F1
#
_cell.length_a   1.000
_cell.length_b   1.000
_cell.length_c   1.000
_cell.angle_alpha   90.00
_cell.angle_beta   90.00
_cell.angle_gamma   90.00
#
_symmetry.space_group_name_H-M   'P 1'
#
loop_
_entity.id
_entity.type
_entity.pdbx_description
1 polymer ?
#
loop_
_entity_poly.entity_id
_entity_poly.type
_entity_poly.pdbx_seq_one_letter_code
_entity_poly.pdbx_strand_id
1 'polypeptide(L)'
;MGVPLPREGPPAGVWLTANGRRGRAWLRFFSMTTNTLPRRTLLGLALLPAALAVRPVRAQAAASMQLFKVLSPRDEVIVGADAAQLGPGSNPAVERLAAQLAAKGQLTLWQYASHKDAGGALVQAPLRQVVVFRNELLRIEPYATPLAIQLPK
;
A
#
# COMPACT_ATOMS: atom_id res chain seq x y z
N MET A 1 2.16 -13.13 61.21
CA MET A 1 1.89 -13.01 59.76
C MET A 1 1.60 -14.44 59.28
N GLY A 2 0.45 -14.80 58.70
CA GLY A 2 -0.55 -13.99 57.98
C GLY A 2 -0.05 -13.71 56.57
N VAL A 3 -0.70 -14.10 55.48
CA VAL A 3 -2.13 -14.45 55.24
C VAL A 3 -2.24 -15.78 54.44
N PRO A 4 -3.30 -16.61 54.63
CA PRO A 4 -3.44 -17.90 53.91
C PRO A 4 -4.00 -17.78 52.48
N LEU A 5 -3.78 -18.83 51.67
CA LEU A 5 -4.43 -19.03 50.37
C LEU A 5 -5.85 -19.61 50.51
N PRO A 6 -6.81 -19.06 49.75
CA PRO A 6 -7.92 -19.82 49.18
C PRO A 6 -8.18 -19.46 47.69
N ARG A 7 -8.89 -20.23 46.86
CA ARG A 7 -9.24 -21.67 46.76
C ARG A 7 -9.99 -21.85 45.43
N GLU A 8 -9.94 -23.06 44.88
CA GLU A 8 -10.76 -23.63 43.79
C GLU A 8 -12.15 -23.01 43.50
N GLY A 9 -12.51 -22.90 42.21
CA GLY A 9 -13.87 -22.51 41.77
C GLY A 9 -14.15 -22.59 40.25
N PRO A 10 -14.45 -23.77 39.68
CA PRO A 10 -14.89 -23.99 38.29
C PRO A 10 -16.43 -24.27 38.21
N PRO A 11 -17.03 -24.73 37.09
CA PRO A 11 -16.72 -24.62 35.65
C PRO A 11 -17.93 -24.12 34.78
N ALA A 12 -17.74 -24.11 33.45
CA ALA A 12 -18.72 -24.38 32.37
C ALA A 12 -20.20 -23.88 32.46
N GLY A 13 -20.61 -23.08 31.45
CA GLY A 13 -22.02 -22.75 31.19
C GLY A 13 -22.34 -22.67 29.69
N VAL A 14 -22.94 -23.72 29.14
CA VAL A 14 -23.53 -23.72 27.79
C VAL A 14 -24.94 -23.13 27.85
N TRP A 15 -25.27 -22.23 26.94
CA TRP A 15 -26.66 -21.83 26.67
C TRP A 15 -27.03 -22.11 25.21
N LEU A 16 -28.30 -22.44 24.99
CA LEU A 16 -28.82 -23.06 23.78
C LEU A 16 -30.10 -22.35 23.32
N THR A 17 -30.51 -22.56 22.07
CA THR A 17 -31.75 -22.02 21.45
C THR A 17 -31.71 -20.49 21.15
N ALA A 18 -32.58 -19.90 20.32
CA ALA A 18 -33.77 -20.45 19.66
C ALA A 18 -33.97 -19.93 18.21
N ASN A 19 -34.69 -20.72 17.40
CA ASN A 19 -35.10 -20.39 16.03
C ASN A 19 -36.52 -19.75 16.04
N GLY A 20 -36.71 -18.60 15.38
CA GLY A 20 -37.71 -17.58 15.78
C GLY A 20 -38.80 -17.15 14.76
N ARG A 21 -39.23 -18.05 13.85
CA ARG A 21 -40.47 -18.01 13.02
C ARG A 21 -41.13 -16.68 12.54
N ARG A 22 -41.35 -16.66 11.22
CA ARG A 22 -42.21 -15.76 10.41
C ARG A 22 -43.69 -15.64 10.87
N GLY A 23 -44.30 -14.46 10.68
CA GLY A 23 -45.72 -14.24 10.38
C GLY A 23 -45.83 -13.10 9.34
N ARG A 24 -46.59 -13.17 8.22
CA ARG A 24 -48.06 -13.33 8.05
C ARG A 24 -48.83 -12.17 8.72
N ALA A 25 -49.26 -11.09 8.06
CA ALA A 25 -49.75 -10.81 6.69
C ALA A 25 -51.26 -11.06 6.47
N TRP A 26 -52.04 -9.98 6.60
CA TRP A 26 -53.49 -9.74 6.36
C TRP A 26 -53.62 -8.20 6.18
N LEU A 27 -54.42 -7.55 5.32
CA LEU A 27 -55.23 -7.92 4.13
C LEU A 27 -54.57 -7.20 2.90
N ARG A 28 -55.13 -6.79 1.73
CA ARG A 28 -56.48 -6.64 1.11
C ARG A 28 -57.36 -5.50 1.69
N PHE A 29 -58.29 -4.87 0.96
CA PHE A 29 -58.76 -5.00 -0.43
C PHE A 29 -59.22 -3.61 -0.99
N PHE A 30 -59.61 -3.57 -2.27
CA PHE A 30 -60.60 -2.69 -2.94
C PHE A 30 -60.20 -1.50 -3.86
N SER A 31 -60.96 -1.47 -4.97
CA SER A 31 -61.28 -0.43 -5.96
C SER A 31 -60.20 0.20 -6.87
N MET A 32 -60.36 -0.07 -8.17
CA MET A 32 -60.02 0.83 -9.26
C MET A 32 -60.84 2.13 -9.21
N THR A 33 -60.25 3.23 -9.65
CA THR A 33 -60.92 4.22 -10.52
C THR A 33 -59.91 4.77 -11.53
N THR A 34 -60.24 4.74 -12.81
CA THR A 34 -59.45 5.36 -13.87
C THR A 34 -59.77 6.85 -13.96
N ASN A 35 -58.78 7.73 -14.03
CA ASN A 35 -59.00 9.12 -14.46
C ASN A 35 -57.83 9.72 -15.28
N THR A 36 -58.22 10.15 -16.48
CA THR A 36 -57.63 11.09 -17.43
C THR A 36 -56.41 11.93 -16.99
N LEU A 37 -55.40 12.00 -17.86
CA LEU A 37 -54.32 13.00 -17.84
C LEU A 37 -54.83 14.41 -18.23
N PRO A 38 -54.54 15.47 -17.47
CA PRO A 38 -54.59 16.85 -17.93
C PRO A 38 -53.18 17.40 -18.20
N ARG A 39 -52.96 17.99 -19.39
CA ARG A 39 -51.78 18.83 -19.65
C ARG A 39 -51.80 20.05 -18.73
N ARG A 40 -50.70 20.32 -18.01
CA ARG A 40 -50.35 21.68 -17.55
C ARG A 40 -48.85 21.83 -17.33
N THR A 41 -48.23 22.71 -18.11
CA THR A 41 -46.83 23.11 -18.03
C THR A 41 -46.56 23.97 -16.80
N LEU A 42 -45.51 23.66 -16.05
CA LEU A 42 -44.74 24.62 -15.26
C LEU A 42 -43.25 24.30 -15.41
N LEU A 43 -42.43 25.33 -15.67
CA LEU A 43 -40.98 25.18 -15.74
C LEU A 43 -40.40 25.17 -14.33
N GLY A 44 -39.92 24.03 -13.86
CA GLY A 44 -39.09 23.93 -12.67
C GLY A 44 -37.61 24.02 -13.04
N LEU A 45 -37.04 25.23 -13.12
CA LEU A 45 -35.61 25.42 -13.38
C LEU A 45 -34.79 25.09 -12.11
N ALA A 46 -34.58 23.79 -11.87
CA ALA A 46 -33.79 23.31 -10.75
C ALA A 46 -32.29 23.60 -10.98
N LEU A 47 -31.82 24.74 -10.46
CA LEU A 47 -30.40 25.08 -10.35
C LEU A 47 -29.71 24.13 -9.36
N LEU A 48 -29.33 22.95 -9.85
CA LEU A 48 -28.40 22.05 -9.18
C LEU A 48 -27.03 22.74 -9.07
N PRO A 49 -26.52 23.02 -7.86
CA PRO A 49 -25.13 23.46 -7.73
C PRO A 49 -24.23 22.30 -8.16
N ALA A 50 -23.54 22.48 -9.27
CA ALA A 50 -22.55 21.52 -9.75
C ALA A 50 -21.35 21.51 -8.79
N ALA A 51 -21.46 20.71 -7.74
CA ALA A 51 -20.41 20.53 -6.75
C ALA A 51 -19.18 19.94 -7.45
N LEU A 52 -18.18 20.78 -7.72
CA LEU A 52 -16.87 20.34 -8.16
C LEU A 52 -16.29 19.46 -7.06
N ALA A 53 -16.42 18.15 -7.23
CA ALA A 53 -15.71 17.16 -6.43
C ALA A 53 -14.22 17.29 -6.76
N VAL A 54 -13.54 18.22 -6.10
CA VAL A 54 -12.08 18.37 -6.10
C VAL A 54 -11.52 17.10 -5.48
N ARG A 55 -11.35 16.07 -6.31
CA ARG A 55 -10.62 14.86 -5.97
C ARG A 55 -9.24 15.32 -5.49
N PRO A 56 -8.84 15.04 -4.25
CA PRO A 56 -7.48 15.33 -3.85
C PRO A 56 -6.58 14.48 -4.75
N VAL A 57 -5.82 15.15 -5.62
CA VAL A 57 -4.61 14.57 -6.20
C VAL A 57 -3.69 14.38 -5.00
N ARG A 58 -3.78 13.19 -4.39
CA ARG A 58 -2.79 12.71 -3.44
C ARG A 58 -1.49 12.71 -4.21
N ALA A 59 -0.63 13.68 -3.96
CA ALA A 59 0.66 13.76 -4.60
C ALA A 59 1.36 12.41 -4.40
N GLN A 60 1.53 11.66 -5.49
CA GLN A 60 2.51 10.59 -5.50
C GLN A 60 3.85 11.29 -5.29
N ALA A 61 4.41 11.17 -4.10
CA ALA A 61 5.79 11.58 -3.85
C ALA A 61 6.63 10.88 -4.93
N ALA A 62 7.26 11.65 -5.81
CA ALA A 62 7.96 11.12 -6.98
C ALA A 62 8.92 10.03 -6.50
N ALA A 63 8.78 8.82 -7.04
CA ALA A 63 9.29 7.60 -6.42
C ALA A 63 10.79 7.73 -6.11
N SER A 64 11.11 7.99 -4.86
CA SER A 64 12.44 8.41 -4.43
C SER A 64 13.37 7.20 -4.40
N MET A 65 14.08 6.97 -5.51
CA MET A 65 15.03 5.87 -5.62
C MET A 65 16.22 6.10 -4.70
N GLN A 66 16.36 5.27 -3.67
CA GLN A 66 17.52 5.30 -2.78
C GLN A 66 18.58 4.35 -3.35
N LEU A 67 19.83 4.81 -3.42
CA LEU A 67 20.93 4.02 -3.97
C LEU A 67 21.79 3.39 -2.87
N PHE A 68 22.29 2.20 -3.16
CA PHE A 68 23.10 1.39 -2.28
C PHE A 68 24.27 0.80 -3.05
N LYS A 69 25.45 0.74 -2.44
CA LYS A 69 26.54 -0.11 -2.93
C LYS A 69 26.35 -1.47 -2.28
N VAL A 70 26.22 -2.50 -3.11
CA VAL A 70 26.28 -3.91 -2.68
C VAL A 70 27.67 -4.42 -3.03
N LEU A 71 28.36 -4.95 -2.03
CA LEU A 71 29.72 -5.48 -2.14
C LEU A 71 29.70 -6.99 -1.93
N SER A 72 30.33 -7.72 -2.84
CA SER A 72 30.58 -9.15 -2.76
C SER A 72 32.10 -9.43 -2.86
N PRO A 73 32.57 -10.64 -2.52
CA PRO A 73 33.96 -11.05 -2.75
C PRO A 73 34.38 -11.10 -4.24
N ARG A 74 33.44 -10.96 -5.18
CA ARG A 74 33.68 -10.97 -6.63
C ARG A 74 33.57 -9.57 -7.26
N ASP A 75 32.65 -8.75 -6.77
CA ASP A 75 32.20 -7.53 -7.46
C ASP A 75 31.51 -6.53 -6.53
N GLU A 76 31.53 -5.26 -6.93
CA GLU A 76 30.69 -4.21 -6.37
C GLU A 76 29.64 -3.78 -7.40
N VAL A 77 28.39 -3.60 -6.99
CA VAL A 77 27.33 -3.05 -7.82
C VAL A 77 26.56 -1.96 -7.08
N ILE A 78 26.33 -0.83 -7.77
CA ILE A 78 25.38 0.19 -7.29
C ILE A 78 23.99 -0.27 -7.70
N VAL A 79 23.07 -0.37 -6.75
CA VAL A 79 21.66 -0.72 -6.98
C VAL A 79 20.74 0.35 -6.42
N GLY A 80 19.58 0.52 -7.05
CA GLY A 80 18.50 1.37 -6.55
C GLY A 80 17.36 0.53 -5.98
N ALA A 81 16.79 1.00 -4.86
CA ALA A 81 15.56 0.50 -4.29
C ALA A 81 14.56 1.64 -4.02
N ASP A 82 13.30 1.40 -4.38
CA ASP A 82 12.18 2.33 -4.12
C ASP A 82 11.51 2.10 -2.75
N ALA A 83 10.51 2.92 -2.42
CA ALA A 83 9.78 2.83 -1.16
C ALA A 83 9.00 1.52 -0.95
N ALA A 84 8.60 0.82 -2.03
CA ALA A 84 7.91 -0.48 -1.95
C ALA A 84 8.91 -1.64 -1.80
N GLN A 85 10.09 -1.55 -2.42
CA GLN A 85 11.18 -2.50 -2.27
C GLN A 85 11.81 -2.44 -0.87
N LEU A 86 11.98 -1.24 -0.32
CA LEU A 86 12.43 -1.01 1.06
C LEU A 86 11.35 -1.35 2.11
N GLY A 87 10.09 -1.12 1.77
CA GLY A 87 8.96 -1.29 2.68
C GLY A 87 8.84 -0.20 3.76
N PRO A 88 7.77 -0.25 4.56
CA PRO A 88 7.46 0.76 5.58
C PRO A 88 8.43 0.69 6.77
N GLY A 89 8.67 1.84 7.40
CA GLY A 89 9.45 1.95 8.63
C GLY A 89 10.24 3.26 8.70
N SER A 90 10.62 3.65 9.92
CA SER A 90 11.45 4.84 10.19
C SER A 90 12.96 4.57 10.20
N ASN A 91 13.36 3.29 10.25
CA ASN A 91 14.78 2.90 10.23
C ASN A 91 15.53 3.40 8.98
N PRO A 92 16.85 3.63 9.08
CA PRO A 92 17.73 3.88 7.95
C PRO A 92 17.46 2.95 6.77
N ALA A 93 17.51 3.50 5.55
CA ALA A 93 17.09 2.77 4.36
C ALA A 93 17.95 1.52 4.08
N VAL A 94 19.22 1.52 4.50
CA VAL A 94 20.12 0.37 4.39
C VAL A 94 19.69 -0.78 5.32
N GLU A 95 19.24 -0.48 6.54
CA GLU A 95 18.68 -1.49 7.46
C GLU A 95 17.38 -2.05 6.92
N ARG A 96 16.50 -1.20 6.36
CA ARG A 96 15.25 -1.65 5.74
C ARG A 96 15.53 -2.54 4.52
N LEU A 97 16.49 -2.19 3.66
CA LEU A 97 16.88 -3.04 2.54
C LEU A 97 17.48 -4.39 3.02
N ALA A 98 18.33 -4.37 4.04
CA ALA A 98 18.91 -5.57 4.64
C ALA A 98 17.84 -6.48 5.25
N ALA A 99 16.85 -5.92 5.97
CA ALA A 99 15.72 -6.66 6.52
C ALA A 99 14.84 -7.28 5.41
N GLN A 100 14.60 -6.56 4.31
CA GLN A 100 13.88 -7.08 3.15
C GLN A 100 14.64 -8.24 2.47
N LEU A 101 15.97 -8.13 2.33
CA LEU A 101 16.81 -9.20 1.79
C LEU A 101 16.86 -10.41 2.71
N ALA A 102 16.98 -10.20 4.03
CA ALA A 102 16.98 -11.27 5.02
C ALA A 102 15.65 -12.04 5.06
N ALA A 103 14.51 -11.33 4.94
CA ALA A 103 13.18 -11.92 4.94
C ALA A 103 12.80 -12.64 3.63
N LYS A 104 13.28 -12.16 2.48
CA LYS A 104 12.95 -12.71 1.14
C LYS A 104 14.01 -13.67 0.57
N GLY A 105 15.19 -13.73 1.17
CA GLY A 105 16.35 -14.51 0.67
C GLY A 105 17.02 -13.91 -0.58
N GLN A 106 16.27 -13.20 -1.43
CA GLN A 106 16.78 -12.48 -2.59
C GLN A 106 15.91 -11.23 -2.91
N LEU A 107 16.50 -10.26 -3.60
CA LEU A 107 15.81 -9.06 -4.11
C LEU A 107 16.18 -8.80 -5.57
N THR A 108 15.20 -8.58 -6.43
CA THR A 108 15.42 -8.04 -7.78
C THR A 108 15.45 -6.51 -7.69
N LEU A 109 16.59 -5.91 -8.02
CA LEU A 109 16.84 -4.47 -7.94
C LEU A 109 17.36 -3.97 -9.29
N TRP A 110 17.25 -2.66 -9.56
CA TRP A 110 17.88 -2.05 -10.74
C TRP A 110 19.35 -1.74 -10.44
N GLN A 111 20.27 -2.22 -11.26
CA GLN A 111 21.67 -1.78 -11.26
C GLN A 111 21.77 -0.39 -11.89
N TYR A 112 22.58 0.47 -11.27
CA TYR A 112 22.82 1.86 -11.68
C TYR A 112 24.28 2.11 -12.06
N ALA A 113 24.51 3.05 -12.98
CA ALA A 113 25.83 3.59 -13.30
C ALA A 113 25.74 5.03 -13.79
N SER A 114 26.88 5.72 -13.87
CA SER A 114 26.98 7.03 -14.52
C SER A 114 26.80 6.88 -16.03
N HIS A 115 25.88 7.64 -16.62
CA HIS A 115 25.62 7.67 -18.06
C HIS A 115 25.50 9.13 -18.54
N LYS A 116 25.58 9.36 -19.86
CA LYS A 116 25.23 10.66 -20.45
C LYS A 116 23.75 10.65 -20.85
N ASP A 117 22.99 11.66 -20.45
CA ASP A 117 21.61 11.83 -20.93
C ASP A 117 21.56 12.35 -22.39
N ALA A 118 20.35 12.61 -22.90
CA ALA A 118 20.16 13.12 -24.25
C ALA A 118 20.69 14.55 -24.47
N GLY A 119 20.93 15.31 -23.40
CA GLY A 119 21.63 16.61 -23.42
C GLY A 119 23.15 16.48 -23.24
N GLY A 120 23.66 15.26 -23.05
CA GLY A 120 25.08 14.98 -22.80
C GLY A 120 25.53 15.16 -21.34
N ALA A 121 24.62 15.49 -20.42
CA ALA A 121 24.91 15.68 -19.01
C ALA A 121 25.11 14.34 -18.29
N LEU A 122 25.99 14.30 -17.28
CA LEU A 122 26.20 13.09 -16.49
C LEU A 122 25.09 12.89 -15.46
N VAL A 123 24.47 11.71 -15.52
CA VAL A 123 23.34 11.27 -14.69
C VAL A 123 23.64 9.89 -14.10
N GLN A 124 23.04 9.57 -12.96
CA GLN A 124 23.05 8.20 -12.45
C GLN A 124 21.82 7.47 -13.02
N ALA A 125 22.03 6.62 -14.03
CA ALA A 125 20.97 5.97 -14.81
C ALA A 125 20.85 4.46 -14.51
N PRO A 126 19.64 3.88 -14.58
CA PRO A 126 19.44 2.45 -14.47
C PRO A 126 19.91 1.74 -15.75
N LEU A 127 20.67 0.65 -15.61
CA LEU A 127 21.20 -0.14 -16.72
C LEU A 127 20.36 -1.38 -17.02
N ARG A 128 20.08 -2.18 -15.99
CA ARG A 128 19.44 -3.50 -16.06
C ARG A 128 18.97 -3.92 -14.67
N GLN A 129 18.07 -4.89 -14.59
CA GLN A 129 17.79 -5.56 -13.32
C GLN A 129 18.86 -6.59 -12.96
N VAL A 130 19.11 -6.76 -11.67
CA VAL A 130 20.00 -7.77 -11.07
C VAL A 130 19.30 -8.41 -9.88
N VAL A 131 19.57 -9.70 -9.63
CA VAL A 131 19.09 -10.39 -8.43
C VAL A 131 20.21 -10.42 -7.40
N VAL A 132 20.01 -9.71 -6.29
CA VAL A 132 20.90 -9.75 -5.12
C VAL A 132 20.41 -10.88 -4.21
N PHE A 133 21.24 -11.89 -4.00
CA PHE A 133 20.97 -13.00 -3.07
C PHE A 133 21.54 -12.68 -1.69
N ARG A 134 20.89 -13.15 -0.61
CA ARG A 134 21.48 -13.15 0.73
C ARG A 134 22.74 -14.02 0.70
N ASN A 135 23.83 -13.48 1.23
CA ASN A 135 25.09 -14.20 1.47
C ASN A 135 25.74 -13.58 2.71
N GLU A 136 26.35 -14.39 3.57
CA GLU A 136 26.99 -13.93 4.82
C GLU A 136 28.26 -13.08 4.56
N LEU A 137 28.81 -13.11 3.33
CA LEU A 137 29.90 -12.24 2.86
C LEU A 137 29.41 -10.99 2.11
N LEU A 138 28.09 -10.75 2.05
CA LEU A 138 27.51 -9.58 1.39
C LEU A 138 27.54 -8.37 2.33
N ARG A 139 28.08 -7.23 1.88
CA ARG A 139 27.93 -5.95 2.59
C ARG A 139 27.07 -5.00 1.77
N ILE A 140 26.19 -4.25 2.43
CA ILE A 140 25.35 -3.23 1.81
C ILE A 140 25.64 -1.89 2.49
N GLU A 141 25.97 -0.87 1.69
CA GLU A 141 26.31 0.48 2.14
C GLU A 141 25.36 1.49 1.46
N PRO A 142 24.96 2.59 2.13
CA PRO A 142 24.30 3.71 1.46
C PRO A 142 25.21 4.30 0.37
N TYR A 143 24.69 4.56 -0.82
CA TYR A 143 25.44 5.19 -1.90
C TYR A 143 24.90 6.59 -2.21
N ALA A 144 25.64 7.61 -1.81
CA ALA A 144 25.39 8.99 -2.21
C ALA A 144 26.09 9.28 -3.55
N THR A 145 25.41 9.99 -4.45
CA THR A 145 25.96 10.48 -5.72
C THR A 145 25.64 11.96 -5.90
N PRO A 146 26.55 12.78 -6.45
CA PRO A 146 26.26 14.16 -6.84
C PRO A 146 25.50 14.25 -8.17
N LEU A 147 25.34 13.14 -8.91
CA LEU A 147 24.66 13.10 -10.20
C LEU A 147 23.14 12.99 -10.00
N ALA A 148 22.37 13.62 -10.88
CA ALA A 148 20.92 13.45 -10.89
C ALA A 148 20.54 11.99 -11.18
N ILE A 149 19.69 11.40 -10.33
CA ILE A 149 19.26 10.00 -10.44
C ILE A 149 18.06 9.92 -11.38
N GLN A 150 18.17 9.11 -12.45
CA GLN A 150 17.05 8.81 -13.32
C GLN A 150 16.25 7.61 -12.78
N LEU A 151 14.93 7.66 -12.88
CA LEU A 151 14.08 6.52 -12.53
C LEU A 151 14.06 5.49 -13.68
N PRO A 152 13.78 4.20 -13.38
CA PRO A 152 13.48 3.22 -14.42
C PRO A 152 12.22 3.61 -15.21
N LYS A 153 12.10 3.08 -16.42
CA LYS A 153 10.92 3.22 -17.30
C LYS A 153 9.99 2.01 -17.16
#